data_AF-A0A431HEQ4-F1
#
_entry.id   AF-A0A431HEQ4-F1
#
_cell.length_a   1.000
_cell.length_b   1.000
_cell.length_c   1.000
_cell.angle_alpha   90.00
_cell.angle_beta   90.00
_cell.angle_gamma   90.00
#
_symmetry.space_group_name_H-M   'P 1'
#
loop_
_entity.id
_entity.type
_entity.pdbx_description
1 polymer ?
#
loop_
_entity_poly.entity_id
_entity_poly.type
_entity_poly.pdbx_seq_one_letter_code
_entity_poly.pdbx_strand_id
1 'polypeptide(L)'
;MPKCPKCQYEWVTKQRSNQQNRYWRGVVVPMVAEAMGESNHDYVADEIKKIPEVSGVMRHYCSNKDDKAYRIRSTTELSTAEWEVFMSSVRMWASKFYSIFIPEPNESVQEPK
;
A
#
# COMPACT_ATOMS: atom_id res chain seq x y z
N MET A 1 18.54 -3.80 13.57
CA MET A 1 17.39 -3.12 12.91
C MET A 1 17.90 -1.88 12.23
N PRO A 2 17.47 -1.58 10.98
CA PRO A 2 17.79 -0.29 10.40
C PRO A 2 17.21 0.81 11.32
N LYS A 3 17.92 1.93 11.47
CA LYS A 3 17.47 3.11 12.20
C LYS A 3 17.37 4.28 11.25
N CYS A 4 16.44 5.19 11.50
CA CYS A 4 16.43 6.45 10.77
C CYS A 4 17.72 7.24 11.09
N PRO A 5 18.55 7.63 10.11
CA PRO A 5 19.76 8.40 10.40
C PRO A 5 19.45 9.79 10.99
N LYS A 6 18.25 10.34 10.74
CA LYS A 6 17.81 11.66 11.23
C LYS A 6 17.27 11.59 12.67
N CYS A 7 16.22 10.80 12.91
CA CYS A 7 15.50 10.76 14.20
C CYS A 7 15.79 9.52 15.06
N GLN A 8 16.68 8.63 14.64
CA GLN A 8 17.04 7.37 15.34
C GLN A 8 15.88 6.38 15.58
N TYR A 9 14.71 6.62 14.97
CA TYR A 9 13.57 5.71 15.05
C TYR A 9 13.94 4.30 14.55
N GLU A 10 13.64 3.29 15.38
CA GLU A 10 13.87 1.88 15.07
C GLU A 10 12.70 1.31 14.28
N TRP A 11 12.97 0.82 13.07
CA TRP A 11 11.94 0.20 12.25
C TRP A 11 11.72 -1.25 12.67
N VAL A 12 10.47 -1.59 12.98
CA VAL A 12 10.07 -3.00 13.14
C VAL A 12 9.59 -3.49 11.78
N THR A 13 10.42 -4.27 11.09
CA THR A 13 9.98 -5.00 9.90
C THR A 13 9.11 -6.17 10.35
N LYS A 14 7.80 -6.08 10.14
CA LYS A 14 6.89 -7.22 10.29
C LYS A 14 6.61 -7.81 8.91
N GLN A 15 6.76 -9.13 8.79
CA GLN A 15 6.17 -9.81 7.65
C GLN A 15 4.65 -9.68 7.75
N ARG A 16 4.03 -9.18 6.68
CA ARG A 16 2.57 -9.22 6.50
C ARG A 16 2.12 -10.67 6.57
N SER A 17 0.88 -10.90 6.99
CA SER A 17 0.35 -12.27 6.99
C SER A 17 0.33 -12.82 5.56
N ASN A 18 0.46 -14.15 5.41
CA ASN A 18 0.37 -14.80 4.11
C ASN A 18 -0.96 -14.48 3.40
N GLN A 19 -2.03 -14.25 4.16
CA GLN A 19 -3.34 -13.86 3.61
C GLN A 19 -3.31 -12.42 3.05
N GLN A 20 -2.78 -11.45 3.81
CA GLN A 20 -2.63 -10.08 3.35
C GLN A 20 -1.74 -9.98 2.11
N ASN A 21 -0.66 -10.76 2.05
CA ASN A 21 0.22 -10.77 0.89
C ASN A 21 -0.43 -11.43 -0.33
N ARG A 22 -1.17 -12.53 -0.14
CA ARG A 22 -1.94 -13.17 -1.21
C ARG A 22 -3.02 -12.26 -1.76
N TYR A 23 -3.75 -11.56 -0.91
CA TYR A 23 -4.75 -10.59 -1.35
C TYR A 23 -4.13 -9.45 -2.16
N TRP A 24 -3.04 -8.83 -1.66
CA TRP A 24 -2.32 -7.78 -2.39
C TRP A 24 -1.82 -8.24 -3.77
N ARG A 25 -1.11 -9.37 -3.83
CA ARG A 25 -0.46 -9.84 -5.06
C ARG A 25 -1.41 -10.60 -6.00
N GLY A 26 -2.42 -11.25 -5.47
CA GLY A 26 -3.31 -12.14 -6.22
C GLY A 26 -4.65 -11.52 -6.62
N VAL A 27 -5.07 -10.42 -5.98
CA VAL A 27 -6.35 -9.76 -6.26
C VAL A 27 -6.13 -8.30 -6.61
N VAL A 28 -5.59 -7.51 -5.67
CA VAL A 28 -5.52 -6.05 -5.82
C VAL A 28 -4.66 -5.63 -7.01
N VAL A 29 -3.42 -6.10 -7.06
CA VAL A 29 -2.47 -5.72 -8.12
C VAL A 29 -2.96 -6.19 -9.50
N PRO A 30 -3.40 -7.45 -9.70
CA PRO A 30 -3.94 -7.89 -11.00
C PRO A 30 -5.15 -7.07 -11.48
N MET A 31 -6.11 -6.76 -10.61
CA MET A 31 -7.29 -5.98 -11.00
C MET A 31 -6.91 -4.56 -11.45
N VAL A 32 -5.97 -3.92 -10.75
CA VAL A 32 -5.47 -2.61 -11.15
C VAL A 32 -4.64 -2.71 -12.44
N ALA A 33 -3.84 -3.75 -12.59
CA ALA A 33 -3.02 -3.97 -13.79
C ALA A 33 -3.88 -4.14 -15.04
N GLU A 34 -4.95 -4.92 -14.96
CA GLU A 34 -5.95 -5.06 -16.04
C GLU A 34 -6.60 -3.71 -16.38
N ALA A 35 -7.02 -2.94 -15.38
CA ALA A 35 -7.61 -1.61 -15.59
C ALA A 35 -6.61 -0.59 -16.18
N MET A 36 -5.32 -0.76 -15.89
CA MET A 36 -4.22 0.04 -16.47
C MET A 36 -3.79 -0.45 -17.86
N GLY A 37 -4.21 -1.65 -18.29
CA GLY A 37 -3.71 -2.30 -19.49
C GLY A 37 -2.24 -2.71 -19.40
N GLU A 38 -1.73 -2.96 -18.20
CA GLU A 38 -0.33 -3.28 -17.94
C GLU A 38 -0.17 -4.76 -17.53
N SER A 39 0.87 -5.41 -18.06
CA SER A 39 1.18 -6.81 -17.80
C SER A 39 2.19 -7.00 -16.67
N ASN A 40 3.02 -5.99 -16.41
CA ASN A 40 4.03 -6.04 -15.36
C ASN A 40 3.42 -5.69 -13.99
N HIS A 41 2.98 -6.71 -13.26
CA HIS A 41 2.38 -6.55 -11.93
C HIS A 41 3.32 -5.92 -10.90
N ASP A 42 4.63 -6.12 -11.00
CA ASP A 42 5.57 -5.48 -10.05
C ASP A 42 5.70 -3.99 -10.31
N TYR A 43 5.72 -3.57 -11.57
CA TYR A 43 5.65 -2.17 -11.94
C TYR A 43 4.36 -1.53 -11.43
N VAL A 44 3.20 -2.15 -11.67
CA VAL A 44 1.90 -1.66 -11.17
C VAL A 44 1.90 -1.54 -9.65
N ALA A 45 2.42 -2.55 -8.95
CA ALA A 45 2.52 -2.52 -7.49
C ALA A 45 3.40 -1.36 -6.97
N ASP A 46 4.45 -1.00 -7.70
CA ASP A 46 5.32 0.14 -7.35
C ASP A 46 4.70 1.49 -7.72
N GLU A 47 4.00 1.59 -8.84
CA GLU A 47 3.25 2.79 -9.22
C GLU A 47 2.15 3.09 -8.21
N ILE A 48 1.39 2.08 -7.75
CA ILE A 48 0.36 2.27 -6.73
C ILE A 48 0.94 2.92 -5.46
N LYS A 49 2.14 2.52 -5.05
CA LYS A 49 2.82 3.07 -3.85
C LYS A 49 3.30 4.51 -4.03
N LYS A 50 3.40 5.01 -5.27
CA LYS A 50 3.82 6.40 -5.56
C LYS A 50 2.64 7.37 -5.56
N ILE A 51 1.41 6.86 -5.62
CA ILE A 51 0.20 7.68 -5.66
C ILE A 51 0.08 8.49 -4.38
N PRO A 52 -0.08 9.83 -4.43
CA PRO A 52 -0.12 10.68 -3.24
C PRO A 52 -1.21 10.31 -2.23
N GLU A 53 -2.39 9.90 -2.71
CA GLU A 53 -3.55 9.48 -1.92
C GLU A 53 -3.32 8.15 -1.18
N VAL A 54 -2.44 7.31 -1.72
CA VAL A 54 -2.11 5.98 -1.17
C VAL A 54 -0.85 6.05 -0.28
N SER A 55 0.19 6.73 -0.77
CA SER A 55 1.51 6.83 -0.11
C SER A 55 1.51 7.63 1.19
N GLY A 56 0.42 8.34 1.52
CA GLY A 56 0.31 9.16 2.73
C GLY A 56 0.63 8.41 4.02
N VAL A 57 0.13 7.18 4.17
CA VAL A 57 0.39 6.32 5.34
C VAL A 57 1.84 5.82 5.43
N MET A 58 2.55 5.83 4.30
CA MET A 58 3.96 5.47 4.22
C MET A 58 4.88 6.61 4.68
N ARG A 59 4.36 7.84 4.87
CA ARG A 59 5.17 8.97 5.33
C ARG A 59 5.58 8.78 6.79
N HIS A 60 6.88 8.83 7.04
CA HIS A 60 7.44 8.97 8.38
C HIS A 60 8.02 10.37 8.54
N TYR A 61 7.45 11.14 9.46
CA TYR A 61 7.91 12.50 9.76
C TYR A 61 9.13 12.45 10.68
N CYS A 62 10.27 12.86 10.17
CA CYS A 62 11.51 12.93 10.92
C CYS A 62 11.58 14.28 11.65
N SER A 63 11.07 14.36 12.88
CA SER A 63 11.23 15.57 13.69
C SER A 63 12.67 15.66 14.22
N ASN A 64 13.48 16.55 13.64
CA ASN A 64 14.62 17.16 14.34
C ASN A 64 14.41 18.67 14.27
N LYS A 65 14.09 19.24 15.43
CA LYS A 65 13.96 20.65 15.87
C LYS A 65 13.54 21.77 14.89
N ASP A 66 13.85 21.77 13.60
CA ASP A 66 13.56 22.92 12.72
C ASP A 66 13.13 22.59 11.28
N ASP A 67 12.96 21.30 10.93
CA ASP A 67 12.67 20.96 9.52
C ASP A 67 11.68 19.80 9.39
N LYS A 68 10.46 20.10 8.91
CA LYS A 68 9.37 19.12 8.67
C LYS A 68 9.64 18.29 7.42
N ALA A 69 10.74 17.56 7.41
CA ALA A 69 11.04 16.59 6.36
C ALA A 69 10.37 15.24 6.69
N TYR A 70 9.76 14.62 5.69
CA TYR A 70 9.26 13.25 5.78
C TYR A 70 9.99 12.34 4.78
N ARG A 71 10.12 11.07 5.15
CA ARG A 71 10.58 9.99 4.28
C ARG A 71 9.38 9.13 3.89
N ILE A 72 9.35 8.60 2.67
CA ILE A 72 8.47 7.49 2.30
C ILE A 72 9.10 6.17 2.78
N ARG A 73 8.41 5.47 3.67
CA ARG A 73 8.77 4.13 4.17
C ARG A 73 8.38 3.06 3.16
N SER A 74 8.99 1.88 3.27
CA SER A 74 8.51 0.70 2.54
C SER A 74 7.16 0.22 3.11
N THR A 75 6.33 -0.39 2.28
CA THR A 75 5.10 -1.09 2.73
C THR A 75 5.40 -2.24 3.70
N THR A 76 6.62 -2.78 3.69
CA THR A 76 7.09 -3.81 4.65
C THR A 76 7.36 -3.26 6.04
N GLU A 77 7.37 -1.94 6.20
CA GLU A 77 7.55 -1.24 7.49
C GLU A 77 6.21 -0.78 8.09
N LEU A 78 5.08 -1.10 7.44
CA LEU A 78 3.75 -0.76 7.94
C LEU A 78 3.32 -1.78 9.00
N SER A 79 2.74 -1.28 10.09
CA SER A 79 1.99 -2.08 11.04
C SER A 79 0.72 -2.65 10.41
N THR A 80 0.09 -3.62 11.07
CA THR A 80 -1.18 -4.19 10.62
C THR A 80 -2.25 -3.10 10.42
N ALA A 81 -2.37 -2.15 11.36
CA ALA A 81 -3.34 -1.06 11.25
C ALA A 81 -3.03 -0.12 10.07
N GLU A 82 -1.76 0.27 9.91
CA GLU A 82 -1.34 1.10 8.78
C GLU A 82 -1.51 0.39 7.43
N TRP A 83 -1.36 -0.94 7.40
CA TRP A 83 -1.59 -1.75 6.21
C TRP A 83 -3.06 -1.76 5.80
N GLU A 84 -3.99 -1.88 6.75
CA GLU A 84 -5.43 -1.79 6.45
C GLU A 84 -5.81 -0.41 5.89
N VAL A 85 -5.24 0.66 6.47
CA VAL A 85 -5.40 2.03 5.93
C VAL A 85 -4.85 2.14 4.51
N PHE A 86 -3.65 1.60 4.27
CA PHE A 86 -3.04 1.56 2.93
C PHE A 86 -3.96 0.84 1.92
N MET A 87 -4.47 -0.35 2.26
CA MET A 87 -5.38 -1.11 1.41
C MET A 87 -6.69 -0.37 1.14
N SER A 88 -7.26 0.28 2.16
CA SER A 88 -8.47 1.10 2.00
C SER A 88 -8.21 2.26 1.03
N SER A 89 -7.08 2.97 1.17
CA SER A 89 -6.71 4.04 0.25
C SER A 89 -6.55 3.54 -1.19
N VAL A 90 -5.94 2.37 -1.40
CA VAL A 90 -5.82 1.76 -2.73
C VAL A 90 -7.20 1.47 -3.32
N ARG A 91 -8.11 0.85 -2.56
CA ARG A 91 -9.46 0.52 -3.04
C ARG A 91 -10.26 1.76 -3.39
N MET A 92 -10.21 2.79 -2.54
CA MET A 92 -10.86 4.07 -2.81
C MET A 92 -10.31 4.74 -4.06
N TRP A 93 -8.99 4.76 -4.21
CA TRP A 93 -8.35 5.31 -5.40
C TRP A 93 -8.74 4.52 -6.66
N ALA A 94 -8.69 3.20 -6.61
CA ALA A 94 -9.05 2.33 -7.73
C ALA A 94 -10.51 2.53 -8.17
N SER A 95 -11.43 2.59 -7.21
CA SER A 95 -12.84 2.90 -7.48
C SER A 95 -13.03 4.29 -8.07
N LYS A 96 -12.32 5.31 -7.56
CA LYS A 96 -12.45 6.69 -8.03
C LYS A 96 -11.91 6.90 -9.45
N PHE A 97 -10.75 6.31 -9.77
CA PHE A 97 -10.02 6.63 -11.01
C PHE A 97 -10.23 5.61 -12.12
N TYR A 98 -10.45 4.34 -11.78
CA TYR A 98 -10.64 3.26 -12.75
C TYR A 98 -12.06 2.68 -12.72
N SER A 99 -12.94 3.20 -11.84
CA SER A 99 -14.29 2.65 -11.64
C SER A 99 -14.30 1.15 -11.31
N ILE A 100 -13.20 0.62 -10.75
CA ILE A 100 -13.10 -0.79 -10.35
C ILE A 100 -13.43 -0.97 -8.88
N PHE A 101 -14.26 -1.97 -8.57
CA PHE A 101 -14.56 -2.37 -7.21
C PHE A 101 -13.66 -3.53 -6.82
N ILE A 102 -12.68 -3.25 -5.96
CA ILE A 102 -11.77 -4.27 -5.42
C ILE A 102 -12.38 -4.83 -4.13
N PRO A 103 -12.69 -6.14 -4.07
CA PRO A 103 -13.39 -6.77 -2.94
C PRO A 103 -12.50 -6.82 -1.70
N GLU A 104 -13.09 -6.85 -0.50
CA GLU A 104 -12.33 -7.15 0.72
C GLU A 104 -11.77 -8.58 0.69
N PRO A 105 -10.68 -8.89 1.43
CA PRO A 105 -10.09 -10.23 1.43
C PRO A 105 -11.02 -11.36 1.91
N ASN A 106 -12.13 -11.00 2.57
CA ASN A 106 -13.15 -11.94 3.05
C ASN A 106 -14.45 -11.91 2.20
N GLU A 107 -14.55 -11.03 1.22
CA GLU A 107 -15.68 -10.98 0.29
C GLU A 107 -15.33 -11.84 -0.93
N SER A 108 -16.12 -12.90 -1.16
CA SER A 108 -16.03 -13.64 -2.41
C SER A 108 -16.46 -12.74 -3.57
N VAL A 109 -15.68 -12.71 -4.65
CA VAL A 109 -16.10 -12.12 -5.93
C VAL A 109 -17.35 -12.85 -6.37
N GLN A 110 -18.52 -12.25 -6.19
CA GLN A 110 -19.75 -12.81 -6.73
C GLN A 110 -19.74 -12.46 -8.22
N GLU A 111 -19.54 -13.46 -9.08
CA GLU A 111 -19.76 -13.30 -10.51
C GLU A 111 -21.23 -12.91 -10.74
N PRO A 112 -21.51 -11.87 -11.54
CA PRO A 112 -22.88 -11.58 -11.93
C PRO A 112 -23.43 -12.78 -12.72
N LYS A 113 -24.57 -13.29 -12.25
CA LYS A 113 -25.28 -14.45 -12.80
C LYS A 113 -26.01 -14.10 -14.10
#